data_AF-A0A6P6T5J8-F1
#
_entry.id   AF-A0A6P6T5J8-F1
#
_cell.length_a   1.000
_cell.length_b   1.000
_cell.length_c   1.000
_cell.angle_alpha   90.00
_cell.angle_beta   90.00
_cell.angle_gamma   90.00
#
_symmetry.space_group_name_H-M   'P 1'
#
loop_
_entity.id
_entity.type
_entity.pdbx_description
1 polymer ?
#
loop_
_entity_poly.entity_id
_entity_poly.type
_entity_poly.pdbx_seq_one_letter_code
_entity_poly.pdbx_strand_id
1 'polypeptide(L)'
;MYFEECMSNGDWDEVEKYLSWFTKADANPESFSIFFEIRRQNYYEVQDKGDRKMMLDILKRELEVFTLSQADLNRGLVPLFQLHSFRKQEKLSGHGDEKSARMLLMANLKQLIEANPLIGDKL
;
A
#
# COMPACT_ATOMS: atom_id res chain seq x y z
N MET A 1 -0.81 11.67 15.90
CA MET A 1 -0.33 10.38 16.46
C MET A 1 0.89 9.89 15.66
N TYR A 2 1.74 9.02 16.20
CA TYR A 2 2.99 8.56 15.54
C TYR A 2 2.77 8.05 14.10
N PHE A 3 1.71 7.29 13.85
CA PHE A 3 1.35 6.80 12.51
C PHE A 3 1.07 7.92 11.51
N GLU A 4 0.31 8.95 11.90
CA GLU A 4 0.01 10.11 11.06
C GLU A 4 1.26 10.94 10.72
N GLU A 5 2.22 11.01 11.65
CA GLU A 5 3.49 11.69 11.46
C GLU A 5 4.36 10.95 10.42
N CYS A 6 4.54 9.64 10.59
CA CYS A 6 5.26 8.80 9.61
C CYS A 6 4.62 8.87 8.21
N MET A 7 3.28 8.83 8.14
CA MET A 7 2.54 8.98 6.88
C MET A 7 2.76 10.34 6.23
N SER A 8 2.79 11.43 7.01
CA SER A 8 3.01 12.78 6.49
C SER A 8 4.44 12.96 5.97
N ASN A 9 5.42 12.40 6.68
CA ASN A 9 6.84 12.46 6.31
C ASN A 9 7.19 11.55 5.12
N GLY A 10 6.37 10.51 4.84
CA GLY A 10 6.69 9.50 3.84
C GLY A 10 7.68 8.46 4.35
N ASP A 11 7.69 8.22 5.66
CA ASP A 11 8.54 7.22 6.31
C ASP A 11 7.94 5.81 6.15
N TRP A 12 7.80 5.37 4.89
CA TRP A 12 7.01 4.20 4.51
C TRP A 12 7.41 2.90 5.22
N ASP A 13 8.71 2.70 5.49
CA ASP A 13 9.18 1.52 6.22
C ASP A 13 8.74 1.55 7.70
N GLU A 14 8.70 2.72 8.35
CA GLU A 14 8.19 2.85 9.72
C GLU A 14 6.67 2.75 9.77
N VAL A 15 5.96 3.25 8.74
CA VAL A 15 4.51 3.05 8.58
C VAL A 15 4.18 1.55 8.53
N GLU A 16 4.82 0.79 7.65
CA GLU A 16 4.58 -0.66 7.54
C GLU A 16 4.96 -1.41 8.82
N LYS A 17 6.09 -1.05 9.44
CA LYS A 17 6.55 -1.64 10.71
C LYS A 17 5.57 -1.36 11.85
N TYR A 18 5.03 -0.16 11.95
CA TYR A 18 4.01 0.18 12.94
C TYR A 18 2.74 -0.67 12.74
N LEU A 19 2.24 -0.77 11.51
CA LEU A 19 1.08 -1.62 11.19
C LEU A 19 1.32 -3.09 11.50
N SER A 20 2.55 -3.58 11.28
CA SER A 20 2.93 -4.97 11.52
C SER A 20 2.75 -5.45 12.96
N TRP A 21 2.70 -4.53 13.93
CA TRP A 21 2.44 -4.84 15.34
C TRP A 21 0.98 -5.21 15.61
N PHE A 22 0.06 -4.84 14.70
CA PHE A 22 -1.36 -5.06 14.88
C PHE A 22 -1.93 -6.05 13.86
N THR A 23 -1.45 -6.02 12.62
CA THR A 23 -1.92 -6.89 11.54
C THR A 23 -0.83 -7.18 10.52
N LYS A 24 -1.03 -8.21 9.69
CA LYS A 24 -0.17 -8.55 8.57
C LYS A 24 -0.90 -8.29 7.25
N ALA A 25 -0.16 -8.09 6.16
CA ALA A 25 -0.74 -7.84 4.84
C ALA A 25 -1.65 -8.97 4.34
N ASP A 26 -1.45 -10.20 4.80
CA ASP A 26 -2.24 -11.39 4.45
C ASP A 26 -3.33 -11.75 5.49
N ALA A 27 -3.50 -10.96 6.55
CA ALA A 27 -4.37 -11.33 7.66
C ALA A 27 -5.87 -11.27 7.33
N ASN A 28 -6.31 -10.25 6.59
CA ASN A 28 -7.69 -10.07 6.12
C ASN A 28 -7.73 -9.08 4.93
N PRO A 29 -8.85 -9.00 4.19
CA PRO A 29 -8.98 -8.11 3.03
C PRO A 29 -8.73 -6.62 3.34
N GLU A 30 -9.11 -6.15 4.51
CA GLU A 30 -8.90 -4.75 4.93
C GLU A 30 -7.41 -4.47 5.16
N SER A 31 -6.70 -5.38 5.83
CA SER A 31 -5.26 -5.30 6.05
C SER A 31 -4.52 -5.35 4.71
N PHE A 32 -4.89 -6.28 3.84
CA PHE A 32 -4.36 -6.34 2.48
C PHE A 32 -4.53 -4.99 1.76
N SER A 33 -5.74 -4.41 1.82
CA SER A 33 -6.02 -3.12 1.18
C SER A 33 -5.19 -1.98 1.76
N ILE A 34 -5.00 -1.93 3.09
CA ILE A 34 -4.17 -0.90 3.75
C ILE A 34 -2.72 -0.98 3.28
N PHE A 35 -2.10 -2.16 3.33
CA PHE A 35 -0.71 -2.34 2.90
C PHE A 35 -0.54 -2.06 1.41
N PHE A 36 -1.48 -2.50 0.57
CA PHE A 36 -1.47 -2.25 -0.87
C PHE A 36 -1.48 -0.76 -1.19
N GLU A 37 -2.39 0.01 -0.57
CA GLU A 37 -2.53 1.45 -0.80
C GLU A 37 -1.27 2.22 -0.37
N ILE A 38 -0.66 1.85 0.76
CA ILE A 38 0.60 2.42 1.27
C ILE A 38 1.76 2.16 0.30
N ARG A 39 1.96 0.90 -0.08
CA ARG A 39 3.05 0.52 -1.00
C ARG A 39 2.86 1.13 -2.38
N ARG A 40 1.62 1.28 -2.83
CA ARG A 40 1.30 1.93 -4.10
C ARG A 40 1.69 3.41 -4.08
N GLN A 41 1.39 4.13 -2.99
CA GLN A 41 1.82 5.52 -2.85
C GLN A 41 3.34 5.65 -2.79
N ASN A 42 4.02 4.80 -2.01
CA ASN A 42 5.49 4.75 -1.98
C ASN A 42 6.06 4.49 -3.38
N TYR A 43 5.48 3.57 -4.14
CA TYR A 43 5.89 3.28 -5.51
C TYR A 43 5.84 4.52 -6.41
N TYR A 44 4.79 5.34 -6.33
CA TYR A 44 4.71 6.56 -7.13
C TYR A 44 5.77 7.59 -6.73
N GLU A 45 6.00 7.78 -5.43
CA GLU A 45 7.02 8.73 -4.96
C GLU A 45 8.44 8.32 -5.36
N VAL A 46 8.70 7.01 -5.36
CA VAL A 46 9.97 6.45 -5.83
C VAL A 46 10.07 6.53 -7.36
N GLN A 47 8.94 6.34 -8.07
CA GLN A 47 8.87 6.50 -9.52
C GLN A 47 9.19 7.93 -9.95
N ASP A 48 8.64 8.94 -9.27
CA ASP A 48 8.92 10.36 -9.51
C ASP A 48 10.41 10.69 -9.29
N LYS A 49 11.06 9.98 -8.36
CA LYS A 49 12.51 10.08 -8.10
C LYS A 49 13.38 9.28 -9.09
N GLY A 50 12.78 8.43 -9.91
CA GLY A 50 13.47 7.61 -10.91
C GLY A 50 14.28 6.42 -10.36
N ASP A 51 14.07 6.04 -9.09
CA ASP A 51 14.80 4.92 -8.47
C ASP A 51 14.16 3.58 -8.81
N ARG A 52 14.55 3.06 -9.98
CA ARG A 52 14.07 1.76 -10.49
C ARG A 52 14.36 0.58 -9.56
N LYS A 53 15.43 0.63 -8.76
CA LYS A 53 15.77 -0.48 -7.85
C LYS A 53 14.74 -0.53 -6.72
N MET A 54 14.49 0.61 -6.10
CA MET A 54 13.53 0.70 -5.00
C MET A 54 12.08 0.43 -5.48
N MET A 55 11.72 0.85 -6.70
CA MET A 55 10.44 0.46 -7.33
C MET A 55 10.29 -1.06 -7.44
N LEU A 56 11.32 -1.76 -7.91
CA LEU A 56 11.30 -3.23 -8.03
C LEU A 56 11.21 -3.90 -6.67
N ASP A 57 11.87 -3.36 -5.64
CA ASP A 57 11.83 -3.93 -4.30
C ASP A 57 10.47 -3.73 -3.63
N ILE A 58 9.76 -2.63 -3.90
CA ILE A 58 8.36 -2.44 -3.49
C ILE A 58 7.45 -3.45 -4.19
N LEU A 59 7.60 -3.62 -5.52
CA LEU A 59 6.81 -4.58 -6.28
C LEU A 59 7.04 -6.03 -5.81
N LYS A 60 8.28 -6.41 -5.46
CA LYS A 60 8.57 -7.75 -4.91
C LYS A 60 7.84 -7.98 -3.60
N ARG A 61 7.90 -7.02 -2.65
CA ARG A 61 7.20 -7.10 -1.36
C ARG A 61 5.69 -7.30 -1.54
N GLU A 62 5.12 -6.64 -2.54
CA GLU A 62 3.71 -6.81 -2.87
C GLU A 62 3.41 -8.20 -3.42
N LEU A 63 4.25 -8.69 -4.33
CA LEU A 63 4.11 -10.03 -4.91
C LEU A 63 4.35 -11.16 -3.88
N GLU A 64 5.19 -10.94 -2.87
CA GLU A 64 5.49 -11.93 -1.83
C GLU A 64 4.24 -12.35 -1.04
N VAL A 65 3.34 -11.40 -0.76
CA VAL A 65 2.04 -11.66 -0.12
C VAL A 65 1.23 -12.69 -0.91
N PHE A 66 1.30 -12.64 -2.24
CA PHE A 66 0.63 -13.61 -3.12
C PHE A 66 1.38 -14.94 -3.18
N THR A 67 2.73 -14.93 -3.19
CA THR A 67 3.51 -16.17 -3.24
C THR A 67 3.34 -17.02 -1.97
N LEU A 68 2.96 -16.45 -0.83
CA LEU A 68 2.56 -17.24 0.34
C LEU A 68 1.27 -18.04 0.09
N SER A 69 0.45 -17.68 -0.91
CA SER A 69 -0.70 -18.43 -1.41
C SER A 69 -0.42 -19.08 -2.78
N GLN A 70 0.73 -19.76 -2.94
CA GLN A 70 1.09 -20.52 -4.17
C GLN A 70 -0.05 -21.34 -4.84
N ALA A 71 -1.06 -21.75 -4.07
CA ALA A 71 -2.27 -22.42 -4.56
C ALA A 71 -3.17 -21.54 -5.46
N ASP A 72 -3.24 -20.23 -5.25
CA ASP A 72 -4.09 -19.30 -6.00
C ASP A 72 -3.36 -18.70 -7.23
N LEU A 73 -2.06 -18.47 -7.10
CA LEU A 73 -1.16 -18.03 -8.18
C LEU A 73 -1.12 -19.03 -9.34
N ASN A 74 -1.10 -20.34 -9.04
CA ASN A 74 -1.05 -21.41 -10.05
C ASN A 74 -2.40 -21.69 -10.74
N ARG A 75 -3.51 -21.14 -10.24
CA ARG A 75 -4.85 -21.28 -10.85
C ARG A 75 -5.20 -20.13 -11.81
N GLY A 76 -4.26 -19.22 -12.08
CA GLY A 76 -4.53 -18.06 -12.95
C GLY A 76 -5.44 -17.02 -12.29
N LEU A 77 -5.54 -17.04 -10.96
CA LEU A 77 -6.31 -16.08 -10.16
C LEU A 77 -5.43 -15.00 -9.54
N VAL A 78 -4.33 -14.60 -10.20
CA VAL A 78 -3.90 -13.21 -10.03
C VAL A 78 -5.03 -12.39 -10.65
N PRO A 79 -5.80 -11.59 -9.90
CA PRO A 79 -6.82 -10.78 -10.53
C PRO A 79 -6.08 -9.82 -11.47
N LEU A 80 -6.20 -10.10 -12.76
CA LEU A 80 -5.78 -9.26 -13.89
C LEU A 80 -6.27 -7.80 -13.74
N PHE A 81 -7.24 -7.58 -12.85
CA PHE A 81 -7.67 -6.26 -12.38
C PHE A 81 -6.53 -5.36 -11.83
N GLN A 82 -5.53 -5.87 -11.12
CA GLN A 82 -4.54 -5.00 -10.42
C GLN A 82 -3.33 -4.59 -11.29
N LEU A 83 -2.85 -5.47 -12.18
CA LEU A 83 -1.90 -5.09 -13.24
C LEU A 83 -2.53 -4.10 -14.24
N HIS A 84 -3.84 -4.20 -14.44
CA HIS A 84 -4.60 -3.24 -15.26
C HIS A 84 -4.80 -1.89 -14.55
N SER A 85 -4.79 -1.85 -13.21
CA SER A 85 -4.80 -0.61 -12.42
C SER A 85 -3.51 0.20 -12.59
N PHE A 86 -2.34 -0.45 -12.61
CA PHE A 86 -1.06 0.21 -12.94
C PHE A 86 -1.04 0.76 -14.38
N ARG A 87 -1.71 0.09 -15.34
CA ARG A 87 -1.76 0.53 -16.75
C ARG A 87 -2.81 1.60 -17.06
N LYS A 88 -3.89 1.73 -16.29
CA LYS A 88 -4.95 2.72 -16.55
C LYS A 88 -4.62 4.15 -16.12
N GLN A 89 -3.45 4.38 -15.53
CA GLN A 89 -3.10 5.62 -14.84
C GLN A 89 -2.22 6.58 -15.64
N GLU A 90 -2.11 6.40 -16.96
CA GLU A 90 -1.55 7.40 -17.89
C GLU A 90 -2.31 8.75 -17.88
N LYS A 91 -3.39 8.87 -17.09
CA LYS A 91 -4.17 10.09 -16.86
C LYS A 91 -4.37 10.41 -15.38
N LEU A 92 -3.31 10.45 -14.58
CA LEU A 92 -3.30 11.24 -13.33
C LEU A 92 -2.09 12.17 -13.31
N SER A 93 -1.89 12.92 -14.40
CA SER A 93 -1.03 14.10 -14.50
C SER A 93 -1.50 15.29 -13.62
N GLY A 94 -2.18 14.99 -12.51
CA GLY A 94 -2.85 15.96 -11.65
C GLY A 94 -2.87 15.56 -10.18
N HIS A 95 -2.04 14.59 -9.75
CA HIS A 95 -1.70 14.54 -8.34
C HIS A 95 -0.86 15.76 -8.02
N GLY A 96 -1.39 16.62 -7.15
CA GLY A 96 -0.64 17.70 -6.52
C GLY A 96 0.59 17.16 -5.80
N ASP A 97 1.34 18.05 -5.18
CA ASP A 97 2.53 17.70 -4.41
C ASP A 97 2.37 16.40 -3.57
N GLU A 98 3.48 15.66 -3.34
CA GLU A 98 3.49 14.39 -2.59
C GLU A 98 2.68 14.47 -1.28
N LYS A 99 2.72 15.64 -0.65
CA LYS A 99 1.99 15.95 0.58
C LYS A 99 0.47 15.84 0.42
N SER A 100 -0.10 16.37 -0.66
CA SER A 100 -1.53 16.25 -0.95
C SER A 100 -1.94 14.79 -1.20
N ALA A 101 -1.11 14.02 -1.91
CA ALA A 101 -1.35 12.60 -2.14
C ALA A 101 -1.32 11.80 -0.84
N ARG A 102 -0.35 12.05 0.05
CA ARG A 102 -0.26 11.44 1.39
C ARG A 102 -1.46 11.78 2.27
N MET A 103 -1.94 13.03 2.25
CA MET A 103 -3.13 13.43 3.01
C MET A 103 -4.40 12.71 2.52
N LEU A 104 -4.58 12.59 1.21
CA LEU A 104 -5.71 11.86 0.64
C LEU A 104 -5.65 10.36 0.98
N LEU A 105 -4.47 9.77 0.86
CA LEU A 105 -4.23 8.38 1.27
C LEU A 105 -4.61 8.18 2.74
N MET A 106 -4.14 9.06 3.64
CA MET A 106 -4.46 8.98 5.06
C MET A 106 -5.97 9.01 5.33
N ALA A 107 -6.71 9.88 4.64
CA ALA A 107 -8.17 9.95 4.78
C ALA A 107 -8.86 8.65 4.34
N ASN A 108 -8.40 8.04 3.24
CA ASN A 108 -8.93 6.76 2.77
C ASN A 108 -8.57 5.61 3.72
N LEU A 109 -7.33 5.59 4.23
CA LEU A 109 -6.88 4.56 5.16
C LEU A 109 -7.65 4.59 6.47
N LYS A 110 -8.07 5.77 6.97
CA LYS A 110 -8.88 5.85 8.20
C LYS A 110 -10.14 5.00 8.13
N GLN A 111 -10.85 5.02 6.99
CA GLN A 111 -12.05 4.19 6.80
C GLN A 111 -11.73 2.70 6.79
N LEU A 112 -10.61 2.30 6.17
CA LEU A 112 -10.17 0.90 6.15
C LEU A 112 -9.70 0.42 7.53
N ILE A 113 -9.05 1.30 8.30
CA ILE A 113 -8.59 1.02 9.66
C ILE A 113 -9.80 0.81 10.58
N GLU A 114 -10.76 1.74 10.56
CA GLU A 114 -12.00 1.66 11.34
C GLU A 114 -12.81 0.39 11.01
N ALA A 115 -12.83 -0.03 9.75
CA ALA A 115 -13.51 -1.25 9.31
C ALA A 115 -12.76 -2.54 9.69
N ASN A 116 -11.48 -2.47 10.05
CA ASN A 116 -10.64 -3.65 10.26
C ASN A 116 -10.66 -4.09 11.73
N PRO A 117 -11.21 -5.29 12.04
CA PRO A 117 -11.40 -5.75 13.42
C PRO A 117 -10.09 -5.98 14.19
N LEU A 118 -8.94 -6.06 13.51
CA LEU A 118 -7.64 -6.26 14.15
C LEU A 118 -7.03 -4.95 14.68
N ILE A 119 -7.41 -3.81 14.09
CA ILE A 119 -6.70 -2.53 14.25
C ILE A 119 -7.59 -1.32 14.51
N GLY A 120 -8.91 -1.39 14.25
CA GLY A 120 -9.81 -0.23 14.27
C GLY A 120 -9.85 0.54 15.59
N ASP A 121 -9.71 -0.15 16.73
CA ASP A 121 -9.71 0.48 18.06
C ASP A 121 -8.29 0.82 18.59
N LYS A 122 -7.25 0.60 17.78
CA LYS A 122 -5.84 0.61 18.26
C LYS A 122 -4.99 1.77 17.73
N LEU A 123 -5.48 2.50 16.74
CA LEU A 123 -4.72 3.42 15.88
C LEU A 123 -5.22 4.86 16.00
#